data_AF-A0AA38TQH2-F1
#
_entry.id   AF-A0AA38TQH2-F1
#
_cell.length_a   1.000
_cell.length_b   1.000
_cell.length_c   1.000
_cell.angle_alpha   90.00
_cell.angle_beta   90.00
_cell.angle_gamma   90.00
#
_symmetry.space_group_name_H-M   'P 1'
#
loop_
_entity.id
_entity.type
_entity.pdbx_description
1 polymer ?
#
loop_
_entity_poly.entity_id
_entity_poly.type
_entity_poly.pdbx_seq_one_letter_code
_entity_poly.pdbx_strand_id
1 'polypeptide(L)'
;MNIVSPHLLPPQDRRPLQKCIKDEHVQIVGIYGITGVGKTTLTGEVAASMSNIFVDVVFIIVSQNMYGEKIQNKVEVAVKQIINGEKVLMILDESKYLSKDEAWILLTQVVGKKVETDAKLKKIETDVMEECGGLPLLIQVVGNALNNLKIMTHGISLSR
;
A
#
# COMPACT_ATOMS: atom_id res chain seq x y z
N MET A 1 2.32 -7.65 5.07
CA MET A 1 2.69 -7.13 3.73
C MET A 1 4.17 -7.38 3.46
N ASN A 2 4.65 -7.45 2.20
CA ASN A 2 6.08 -7.46 1.89
C ASN A 2 6.48 -6.25 1.05
N ILE A 3 7.59 -5.62 1.39
CA ILE A 3 8.05 -4.40 0.74
C ILE A 3 9.43 -4.62 0.09
N VAL A 4 9.55 -4.33 -1.20
CA VAL A 4 10.75 -4.47 -2.04
C VAL A 4 11.22 -3.09 -2.48
N SER A 5 12.53 -2.82 -2.35
CA SER A 5 13.13 -1.60 -2.88
C SER A 5 14.09 -1.87 -4.01
N PRO A 6 13.79 -1.45 -5.26
CA PRO A 6 14.62 -1.80 -6.40
C PRO A 6 16.04 -1.23 -6.34
N HIS A 7 16.24 -0.09 -5.68
CA HIS A 7 17.58 0.52 -5.53
C HIS A 7 18.49 -0.24 -4.55
N LEU A 8 17.92 -1.05 -3.66
CA LEU A 8 18.65 -1.93 -2.75
C LEU A 8 18.91 -3.31 -3.37
N LEU A 9 18.34 -3.57 -4.55
CA LEU A 9 18.59 -4.80 -5.29
C LEU A 9 19.82 -4.63 -6.18
N PRO A 10 20.65 -5.68 -6.31
CA PRO A 10 21.67 -5.71 -7.34
C PRO A 10 21.04 -5.41 -8.71
N PRO A 11 21.75 -4.69 -9.61
CA PRO A 11 21.28 -4.46 -10.97
C PRO A 11 20.81 -5.77 -11.60
N GLN A 12 19.58 -5.79 -12.09
CA GLN A 12 18.93 -6.93 -12.72
C GLN A 12 18.48 -8.09 -11.81
N ASP A 13 18.61 -8.03 -10.48
CA ASP A 13 18.05 -9.09 -9.63
C ASP A 13 16.53 -8.97 -9.53
N ARG A 14 15.83 -9.97 -10.07
CA ARG A 14 14.36 -10.08 -10.08
C ARG A 14 13.83 -11.03 -9.02
N ARG A 15 14.71 -11.87 -8.46
CA ARG A 15 14.34 -12.98 -7.57
C ARG A 15 13.60 -12.53 -6.31
N PRO A 16 13.95 -11.40 -5.65
CA PRO A 16 13.23 -10.96 -4.46
C PRO A 16 11.76 -10.65 -4.75
N LEU A 17 11.49 -9.95 -5.86
CA LEU A 17 10.12 -9.64 -6.28
C LEU A 17 9.37 -10.91 -6.70
N GLN A 18 10.01 -11.77 -7.51
CA GLN A 18 9.41 -13.05 -7.92
C GLN A 18 9.08 -13.94 -6.71
N LYS A 19 9.94 -13.96 -5.68
CA LYS A 19 9.70 -14.71 -4.44
C LYS A 19 8.49 -14.17 -3.69
N CYS A 20 8.37 -12.85 -3.53
CA CYS A 20 7.22 -12.22 -2.88
C CYS A 20 5.91 -12.52 -3.64
N ILE A 21 5.96 -12.54 -4.98
CA ILE A 21 4.78 -12.82 -5.81
C ILE A 21 4.39 -14.29 -5.76
N LYS A 22 5.34 -15.23 -5.61
CA LYS A 22 5.04 -16.67 -5.48
C LYS A 22 4.57 -17.08 -4.10
N ASP A 23 4.81 -16.26 -3.08
CA ASP A 23 4.44 -16.57 -1.71
C ASP A 23 2.92 -16.44 -1.51
N GLU A 24 2.25 -17.55 -1.25
CA GLU A 24 0.79 -17.62 -1.05
C GLU A 24 0.33 -16.94 0.24
N HIS A 25 1.24 -16.75 1.22
CA HIS A 25 0.95 -16.03 2.46
C HIS A 25 1.08 -14.51 2.31
N VAL A 26 1.60 -14.06 1.17
CA VAL A 26 1.78 -12.64 0.88
C VAL A 26 0.67 -12.20 -0.05
N GLN A 27 -0.22 -11.35 0.46
CA GLN A 27 -1.27 -10.77 -0.37
C GLN A 27 -0.87 -9.45 -1.03
N ILE A 28 -0.09 -8.61 -0.34
CA ILE A 28 0.32 -7.30 -0.82
C ILE A 28 1.84 -7.25 -0.95
N VAL A 29 2.30 -6.89 -2.14
CA VAL A 29 3.71 -6.60 -2.42
C VAL A 29 3.84 -5.12 -2.76
N GLY A 30 4.65 -4.39 -2.01
CA GLY A 30 4.97 -2.99 -2.28
C GLY A 30 6.33 -2.86 -2.95
N ILE A 31 6.42 -2.15 -4.07
CA ILE A 31 7.68 -1.76 -4.71
C ILE A 31 7.83 -0.25 -4.53
N TYR A 32 8.85 0.18 -3.80
CA TYR A 32 9.04 1.60 -3.49
C TYR A 32 10.41 2.11 -3.88
N GLY A 33 10.54 3.42 -4.04
CA GLY A 33 11.81 4.10 -4.24
C GLY A 33 11.67 5.36 -5.08
N ILE A 34 12.79 6.04 -5.30
CA ILE A 34 12.84 7.32 -6.02
C ILE A 34 12.38 7.14 -7.47
N THR A 35 11.85 8.19 -8.07
CA THR A 35 11.54 8.22 -9.52
C THR A 35 12.77 7.90 -10.35
N GLY A 36 12.60 7.14 -11.44
CA GLY A 36 13.69 6.82 -12.37
C GLY A 36 14.54 5.59 -11.99
N VAL A 37 14.35 4.97 -10.82
CA VAL A 37 15.08 3.74 -10.42
C VAL A 37 14.60 2.45 -11.11
N GLY A 38 13.66 2.56 -12.07
CA GLY A 38 13.20 1.42 -12.86
C GLY A 38 12.14 0.53 -12.19
N LYS A 39 11.36 1.03 -11.23
CA LYS A 39 10.31 0.24 -10.52
C LYS A 39 9.27 -0.35 -11.47
N THR A 40 8.73 0.48 -12.36
CA THR A 40 7.76 0.09 -13.39
C THR A 40 8.37 -0.91 -14.38
N THR A 41 9.63 -0.69 -14.77
CA THR A 41 10.37 -1.60 -15.65
C THR A 41 10.58 -2.97 -15.00
N LEU A 42 11.08 -2.99 -13.76
CA LEU A 42 11.24 -4.21 -12.96
C LEU A 42 9.92 -4.98 -12.88
N THR A 43 8.83 -4.26 -12.63
CA THR A 43 7.50 -4.85 -12.52
C THR A 43 7.03 -5.45 -13.85
N GLY A 44 7.20 -4.73 -14.95
CA GLY A 44 6.84 -5.20 -16.29
C GLY A 44 7.66 -6.42 -16.72
N GLU A 45 8.96 -6.44 -16.41
CA GLU A 45 9.81 -7.60 -16.68
C GLU A 45 9.39 -8.83 -15.87
N VAL A 46 9.09 -8.65 -14.58
CA VAL A 46 8.61 -9.76 -13.74
C VAL A 46 7.24 -10.24 -14.20
N ALA A 47 6.34 -9.33 -14.57
CA ALA A 47 5.04 -9.64 -15.17
C ALA A 47 5.15 -10.50 -16.43
N ALA A 48 6.03 -10.11 -17.36
CA ALA A 48 6.29 -10.86 -18.58
C ALA A 48 6.89 -12.25 -18.30
N SER A 49 7.77 -12.36 -17.30
CA SER A 49 8.42 -13.63 -16.93
C SER A 49 7.53 -14.62 -16.19
N MET A 50 6.39 -14.17 -15.66
CA MET A 50 5.51 -14.94 -14.79
C MET A 50 4.05 -14.86 -15.27
N SER A 51 3.83 -14.78 -16.59
CA SER A 51 2.52 -14.57 -17.23
C SER A 51 1.38 -15.41 -16.64
N ASN A 52 1.65 -16.65 -16.26
CA ASN A 52 0.66 -17.58 -15.69
C ASN A 52 0.16 -17.18 -14.29
N ILE A 53 0.99 -16.49 -13.51
CA ILE A 53 0.70 -16.07 -12.13
C ILE A 53 0.14 -14.65 -12.13
N PHE A 54 0.49 -13.85 -13.14
CA PHE A 54 0.12 -12.44 -13.20
C PHE A 54 -1.32 -12.18 -13.66
N VAL A 55 -2.02 -13.18 -14.21
CA VAL A 55 -3.47 -13.05 -14.48
C VAL A 55 -4.25 -12.71 -13.21
N ASP A 56 -3.75 -13.15 -12.05
CA ASP A 56 -4.37 -12.96 -10.74
C ASP A 56 -3.72 -11.84 -9.90
N VAL A 57 -2.75 -11.10 -10.46
CA VAL A 57 -2.05 -10.01 -9.78
C VAL A 57 -2.47 -8.67 -10.34
N VAL A 58 -2.98 -7.79 -9.47
CA VAL A 58 -3.41 -6.45 -9.89
C VAL A 58 -2.34 -5.40 -9.58
N PHE A 59 -2.03 -4.56 -10.57
CA PHE A 59 -1.03 -3.50 -10.47
C PHE A 59 -1.67 -2.16 -10.09
N ILE A 60 -1.14 -1.54 -9.04
CA ILE A 60 -1.60 -0.24 -8.56
C ILE A 60 -0.41 0.70 -8.44
N ILE A 61 -0.35 1.70 -9.32
CA ILE A 61 0.71 2.72 -9.31
C ILE A 61 0.22 3.94 -8.53
N VAL A 62 0.91 4.26 -7.44
CA VAL A 62 0.67 5.42 -6.57
C VAL A 62 1.90 6.31 -6.61
N SER A 63 1.71 7.56 -7.03
CA SER A 63 2.80 8.52 -7.19
C SER A 63 2.47 9.82 -6.47
N GLN A 64 3.45 10.47 -5.82
CA GLN A 64 3.25 11.73 -5.09
C GLN A 64 2.60 12.81 -5.96
N ASN A 65 2.92 12.85 -7.25
CA ASN A 65 2.36 13.83 -8.19
C ASN A 65 0.90 13.56 -8.58
N MET A 66 0.34 12.41 -8.19
CA MET A 66 -1.06 12.05 -8.44
C MET A 66 -1.95 12.24 -7.20
N TYR A 67 -1.41 12.78 -6.10
CA TYR A 67 -2.08 12.79 -4.80
C TYR A 67 -3.29 13.74 -4.78
N GLY A 68 -4.50 13.15 -4.76
CA GLY A 68 -5.81 13.80 -4.89
C GLY A 68 -6.93 12.75 -5.17
N GLU A 69 -8.08 13.18 -5.73
CA GLU A 69 -9.26 12.33 -6.03
C GLU A 69 -8.91 11.05 -6.84
N LYS A 70 -7.92 11.16 -7.74
CA LYS A 70 -7.43 10.03 -8.56
C LYS A 70 -6.75 8.94 -7.75
N ILE A 71 -6.14 9.27 -6.61
CA ILE A 71 -5.54 8.26 -5.72
C ILE A 71 -6.60 7.61 -4.84
N GLN A 72 -7.63 8.35 -4.37
CA GLN A 72 -8.71 7.74 -3.59
C GLN A 72 -9.39 6.62 -4.37
N ASN A 73 -9.70 6.82 -5.65
CA ASN A 73 -10.23 5.76 -6.51
C ASN A 73 -9.28 4.56 -6.63
N LYS A 74 -7.97 4.79 -6.75
CA LYS A 74 -6.97 3.70 -6.79
C LYS A 74 -6.87 2.96 -5.46
N VAL A 75 -7.00 3.66 -4.34
CA VAL A 75 -7.03 3.09 -2.98
C VAL A 75 -8.27 2.24 -2.79
N GLU A 76 -9.44 2.73 -3.20
CA GLU A 76 -10.69 1.94 -3.11
C GLU A 76 -10.64 0.67 -3.96
N VAL A 77 -10.09 0.78 -5.18
CA VAL A 77 -9.84 -0.37 -6.03
C VAL A 77 -8.90 -1.36 -5.34
N ALA A 78 -7.80 -0.89 -4.76
CA ALA A 78 -6.87 -1.74 -4.00
C ALA A 78 -7.56 -2.49 -2.86
N VAL A 79 -8.33 -1.76 -2.05
CA VAL A 79 -9.00 -2.31 -0.87
C VAL A 79 -9.99 -3.40 -1.27
N LYS A 80 -10.76 -3.20 -2.34
CA LYS A 80 -11.71 -4.22 -2.84
C LYS A 80 -11.01 -5.51 -3.25
N GLN A 81 -9.90 -5.39 -3.98
CA GLN A 81 -9.12 -6.55 -4.44
C GLN A 81 -8.52 -7.31 -3.26
N ILE A 82 -7.97 -6.59 -2.29
CA ILE A 82 -7.46 -7.18 -1.03
C ILE A 82 -8.59 -7.91 -0.29
N ILE A 83 -9.79 -7.32 -0.18
CA ILE A 83 -10.93 -7.98 0.46
C ILE A 83 -11.34 -9.26 -0.29
N ASN A 84 -11.23 -9.26 -1.62
CA ASN A 84 -11.53 -10.42 -2.46
C ASN A 84 -10.45 -11.53 -2.41
N GLY A 85 -9.38 -11.35 -1.66
CA GLY A 85 -8.29 -12.32 -1.59
C GLY A 85 -7.29 -12.21 -2.76
N GLU A 86 -7.41 -11.19 -3.61
CA GLU A 86 -6.52 -11.00 -4.76
C GLU A 86 -5.14 -10.55 -4.29
N LYS A 87 -4.12 -10.94 -5.06
CA LYS A 87 -2.74 -10.50 -4.83
C LYS A 87 -2.56 -9.13 -5.49
N VAL A 88 -2.11 -8.15 -4.71
CA VAL A 88 -1.96 -6.76 -5.18
C VAL A 88 -0.48 -6.36 -5.17
N LEU A 89 -0.02 -5.84 -6.31
CA LEU A 89 1.29 -5.25 -6.46
C LEU A 89 1.18 -3.73 -6.51
N MET A 90 1.67 -3.06 -5.47
CA MET A 90 1.67 -1.61 -5.37
C MET A 90 3.04 -1.04 -5.76
N ILE A 91 3.07 -0.06 -6.66
CA ILE A 91 4.30 0.70 -6.97
C ILE A 91 4.16 2.09 -6.36
N LEU A 92 5.09 2.44 -5.47
CA LEU A 92 5.11 3.71 -4.75
C LEU A 92 6.31 4.55 -5.19
N ASP A 93 6.06 5.70 -5.83
CA ASP A 93 7.11 6.68 -6.13
C ASP A 93 7.36 7.57 -4.92
N GLU A 94 8.40 7.25 -4.15
CA GLU A 94 8.73 7.93 -2.91
C GLU A 94 10.09 8.62 -3.01
N SER A 95 10.12 9.91 -2.71
CA SER A 95 11.36 10.69 -2.67
C SER A 95 11.99 10.77 -1.28
N LYS A 96 11.22 10.49 -0.23
CA LYS A 96 11.60 10.69 1.17
C LYS A 96 10.94 9.65 2.07
N TYR A 97 11.57 9.42 3.21
CA TYR A 97 11.01 8.68 4.34
C TYR A 97 10.68 9.64 5.46
N LEU A 98 9.70 9.24 6.28
CA LEU A 98 9.32 9.93 7.49
C LEU A 98 9.98 9.25 8.70
N SER A 99 10.39 10.05 9.66
CA SER A 99 10.65 9.57 11.01
C SER A 99 9.37 9.00 11.63
N LYS A 100 9.51 8.23 12.71
CA LYS A 100 8.37 7.65 13.42
C LYS A 100 7.34 8.71 13.84
N ASP A 101 7.81 9.86 14.30
CA ASP A 101 6.94 10.95 14.74
C ASP A 101 6.20 11.61 13.56
N GLU A 102 6.90 11.88 12.45
CA GLU A 102 6.31 12.43 11.24
C GLU A 102 5.28 11.47 10.61
N ALA A 103 5.60 10.17 10.57
CA ALA A 103 4.70 9.13 10.08
C ALA A 103 3.43 9.05 10.94
N TRP A 104 3.56 9.16 12.27
CA TRP A 104 2.43 9.17 13.19
C TRP A 104 1.53 10.39 12.98
N ILE A 105 2.14 11.57 12.83
CA ILE A 105 1.44 12.81 12.52
C ILE A 105 0.66 12.67 11.21
N LEU A 106 1.29 12.14 10.16
CA LEU A 106 0.65 11.93 8.86
C LEU A 106 -0.54 10.95 8.96
N LEU A 107 -0.35 9.80 9.61
CA LEU A 107 -1.42 8.82 9.79
C LEU A 107 -2.62 9.44 10.50
N THR A 108 -2.38 10.18 11.58
CA THR A 108 -3.43 10.88 12.34
C THR A 108 -4.17 11.92 11.50
N GLN A 109 -3.46 12.65 10.64
CA GLN A 109 -4.06 13.63 9.72
C GLN A 109 -4.98 12.96 8.70
N VAL A 110 -4.57 11.80 8.16
CA VAL A 110 -5.34 11.06 7.13
C VAL A 110 -6.56 10.36 7.74
N VAL A 111 -6.37 9.71 8.89
CA VAL A 111 -7.39 8.90 9.57
C VAL A 111 -8.39 9.75 10.37
N GLY A 112 -8.03 11.00 10.68
CA GLY A 112 -8.83 11.95 11.46
C GLY A 112 -8.68 11.76 12.98
N LYS A 113 -8.59 12.86 13.73
CA LYS A 113 -8.34 12.92 15.19
C LYS A 113 -9.43 12.29 16.10
N LYS A 114 -10.52 11.74 15.57
CA LYS A 114 -11.66 11.28 16.38
C LYS A 114 -11.68 9.77 16.61
N VAL A 115 -10.59 9.19 17.12
CA VAL A 115 -10.61 7.83 17.68
C VAL A 115 -9.70 7.77 18.89
N GLU A 116 -10.26 8.08 20.05
CA GLU A 116 -9.53 7.95 21.31
C GLU A 116 -9.97 6.70 22.11
N THR A 117 -11.07 6.04 21.72
CA THR A 117 -11.75 5.04 22.56
C THR A 117 -11.83 3.62 22.00
N ASP A 118 -11.46 3.34 20.75
CA ASP A 118 -11.49 1.97 20.21
C ASP A 118 -10.10 1.31 20.26
N ALA A 119 -9.95 0.33 21.16
CA ALA A 119 -8.73 -0.46 21.31
C ALA A 119 -8.33 -1.23 20.03
N LYS A 120 -9.28 -1.61 19.18
CA LYS A 120 -8.98 -2.27 17.89
C LYS A 120 -8.33 -1.30 16.91
N LEU A 121 -8.80 -0.06 16.88
CA LEU A 121 -8.26 0.97 15.99
C LEU A 121 -6.86 1.40 16.42
N LYS A 122 -6.58 1.50 17.73
CA LYS A 122 -5.22 1.74 18.24
C LYS A 122 -4.25 0.63 17.83
N LYS A 123 -4.69 -0.63 17.88
CA LYS A 123 -3.87 -1.76 17.44
C LYS A 123 -3.56 -1.64 15.94
N ILE A 124 -4.57 -1.37 15.12
CA ILE A 124 -4.39 -1.18 13.67
C ILE A 124 -3.44 -0.01 13.39
N GLU A 125 -3.59 1.14 14.05
CA GLU A 125 -2.67 2.27 13.87
C GLU A 125 -1.22 1.90 14.23
N THR A 126 -1.03 1.08 15.26
CA THR A 126 0.30 0.55 15.63
C THR A 126 0.85 -0.36 14.54
N ASP A 127 0.06 -1.31 14.05
CA ASP A 127 0.46 -2.24 12.99
C ASP A 127 0.81 -1.48 11.70
N VAL A 128 0.04 -0.43 11.35
CA VAL A 128 0.33 0.43 10.19
C VAL A 128 1.67 1.15 10.33
N MET A 129 1.96 1.68 11.50
CA MET A 129 3.22 2.38 11.76
C MET A 129 4.44 1.46 11.68
N GLU A 130 4.28 0.21 12.09
CA GLU A 130 5.34 -0.81 12.01
C GLU A 130 5.50 -1.32 10.58
N GLU A 131 4.41 -1.68 9.90
CA GLU A 131 4.47 -2.28 8.56
C GLU A 131 4.79 -1.28 7.45
N CYS A 132 4.36 -0.02 7.56
CA CYS A 132 4.58 0.97 6.50
C CYS A 132 6.00 1.54 6.48
N GLY A 133 6.79 1.32 7.53
CA GLY A 133 8.22 1.69 7.58
C GLY A 133 8.51 3.17 7.28
N GLY A 134 7.60 4.07 7.63
CA GLY A 134 7.75 5.51 7.40
C GLY A 134 7.56 5.97 5.96
N LEU A 135 6.97 5.15 5.07
CA LEU A 135 6.67 5.53 3.67
C LEU A 135 5.38 6.39 3.59
N PRO A 136 5.46 7.70 3.26
CA PRO A 136 4.30 8.60 3.31
C PRO A 136 3.10 8.15 2.48
N LEU A 137 3.29 7.75 1.22
CA LEU A 137 2.24 7.30 0.32
C LEU A 137 1.59 6.02 0.82
N LEU A 138 2.37 5.10 1.40
CA LEU A 138 1.83 3.86 1.95
C LEU A 138 0.95 4.15 3.18
N ILE A 139 1.44 5.00 4.08
CA ILE A 139 0.68 5.48 5.24
C ILE A 139 -0.61 6.16 4.79
N GLN A 140 -0.55 6.96 3.73
CA GLN A 140 -1.71 7.63 3.17
C GLN A 140 -2.71 6.67 2.51
N VAL A 141 -2.24 5.67 1.75
CA VAL A 141 -3.07 4.63 1.14
C VAL A 141 -3.81 3.85 2.22
N VAL A 142 -3.08 3.34 3.21
CA VAL A 142 -3.66 2.54 4.29
C VAL A 142 -4.54 3.41 5.20
N GLY A 143 -4.08 4.60 5.57
CA GLY A 143 -4.84 5.55 6.38
C GLY A 143 -6.17 5.95 5.74
N ASN A 144 -6.20 6.21 4.43
CA ASN A 144 -7.44 6.52 3.72
C ASN A 144 -8.38 5.32 3.67
N ALA A 145 -7.85 4.11 3.45
CA ALA A 145 -8.64 2.89 3.53
C ALA A 145 -9.29 2.73 4.92
N LEU A 146 -8.53 2.98 5.99
CA LEU A 146 -9.05 2.96 7.36
C LEU A 146 -10.11 4.03 7.60
N ASN A 147 -9.91 5.25 7.10
CA ASN A 147 -10.90 6.32 7.21
C ASN A 147 -12.21 5.96 6.48
N ASN A 148 -12.12 5.39 5.27
CA ASN A 148 -13.29 4.93 4.53
C ASN A 148 -14.05 3.81 5.25
N LEU A 149 -13.34 2.87 5.88
CA LEU A 149 -13.96 1.85 6.73
C LEU A 149 -14.68 2.46 7.95
N LYS A 150 -14.12 3.50 8.58
CA LYS A 150 -14.78 4.24 9.68
C LYS A 150 -16.07 4.93 9.23
N ILE A 151 -16.10 5.50 8.03
CA ILE A 151 -17.30 6.10 7.44
C ILE A 151 -18.36 5.03 7.19
N MET A 152 -17.98 3.87 6.66
CA MET A 152 -18.93 2.78 6.44
C MET A 152 -19.51 2.20 7.74
N THR A 153 -18.73 2.07 8.82
CA THR A 153 -19.25 1.56 10.11
C THR A 153 -20.16 2.55 10.84
N HIS A 154 -19.95 3.86 10.67
CA HIS A 154 -20.85 4.88 11.21
C HIS A 154 -22.04 5.19 10.27
N GLY A 155 -21.97 4.75 9.01
CA GLY A 155 -23.05 4.86 8.01
C GLY A 155 -24.12 3.75 8.10
N ILE A 156 -23.92 2.69 8.89
CA ILE A 156 -24.97 1.67 9.18
C ILE A 156 -25.88 2.13 10.34
N SER A 157 -26.21 3.42 10.35
CA SER A 157 -27.41 3.92 11.00
C SER A 157 -28.08 4.84 9.99
N LEU A 158 -28.88 4.24 9.10
CA LEU A 158 -30.12 4.77 8.52
C LEU A 158 -30.60 3.83 7.40
N SER A 159 -31.30 2.77 7.78
CA SER A 159 -32.58 2.37 7.20
C SER A 159 -33.12 1.21 8.03
N ARG A 160 -34.04 1.56 8.95
CA ARG A 160 -35.14 0.66 9.32
C ARG A 160 -36.10 0.58 8.16
#